data_AF-A0A6C0JJ81-F1
#
_entry.id   AF-A0A6C0JJ81-F1
#
_cell.length_a   1.000
_cell.length_b   1.000
_cell.length_c   1.000
_cell.angle_alpha   90.00
_cell.angle_beta   90.00
_cell.angle_gamma   90.00
#
_symmetry.space_group_name_H-M   'P 1'
#
loop_
_entity.id
_entity.type
_entity.pdbx_description
1 polymer ?
#
loop_
_entity_poly.entity_id
_entity_poly.type
_entity_poly.pdbx_seq_one_letter_code
_entity_poly.pdbx_strand_id
1 'polypeptide(L)'
;METADVVINCPDGSIFNGSKKKTHMTIIQYFGIITWPDGKQFEGEIYDNGDPKKGRMTFLNGDYFDGTYSDDRWTGEDEGILQCKNGDKQVGKFRMGNLCDGIKYFADGRPDELVLY
;
A
#
# COMPACT_ATOMS: atom_id res chain seq x y z
N MET A 1 5.76 15.27 21.15
CA MET A 1 5.30 14.90 19.79
C MET A 1 3.80 14.84 19.87
N GLU A 2 3.08 15.66 19.10
CA GLU A 2 1.61 15.69 19.16
C GLU A 2 1.07 14.83 18.01
N THR A 3 0.40 13.74 18.38
CA THR A 3 -0.38 12.90 17.47
C THR A 3 -1.84 13.25 17.68
N ALA A 4 -2.55 13.58 16.61
CA ALA A 4 -3.98 13.84 16.67
C ALA A 4 -4.71 12.81 15.82
N ASP A 5 -5.72 12.17 16.40
CA ASP A 5 -6.62 11.30 15.66
C ASP A 5 -7.38 12.12 14.62
N VAL A 6 -7.51 11.56 13.42
CA VAL A 6 -8.14 12.20 12.29
C VAL A 6 -8.98 11.16 11.55
N VAL A 7 -10.22 11.53 11.25
CA VAL A 7 -11.10 10.77 10.37
C VAL A 7 -11.40 11.65 9.17
N ILE A 8 -11.02 11.20 7.98
CA ILE A 8 -11.22 11.93 6.73
C ILE A 8 -12.20 11.13 5.89
N ASN A 9 -13.30 11.78 5.50
CA ASN A 9 -14.26 11.19 4.56
C ASN A 9 -13.98 11.79 3.17
N CYS A 10 -13.50 10.97 2.26
CA CYS A 10 -13.21 11.38 0.89
C CYS A 10 -14.51 11.42 0.07
N PRO A 11 -14.63 12.35 -0.90
CA PRO A 11 -15.82 12.44 -1.77
C PRO A 11 -16.05 11.18 -2.63
N ASP A 12 -15.01 10.37 -2.84
CA ASP A 12 -15.08 9.05 -3.48
C ASP A 12 -15.82 7.99 -2.63
N GLY A 13 -16.15 8.30 -1.36
CA GLY A 13 -16.76 7.37 -0.41
C GLY A 13 -15.74 6.58 0.42
N SER A 14 -14.45 6.84 0.20
CA SER A 14 -13.35 6.26 0.98
C SER A 14 -13.22 6.93 2.34
N ILE A 15 -13.07 6.14 3.40
CA ILE A 15 -12.96 6.62 4.77
C ILE A 15 -11.55 6.33 5.28
N PHE A 16 -10.83 7.38 5.65
CA PHE A 16 -9.55 7.27 6.32
C PHE A 16 -9.70 7.47 7.82
N ASN A 17 -9.22 6.52 8.62
CA ASN A 17 -9.14 6.59 10.06
C ASN A 17 -7.67 6.46 10.48
N GLY A 18 -7.10 7.50 11.07
CA GLY A 18 -5.71 7.44 11.49
C GLY A 18 -5.30 8.56 12.42
N SER A 19 -3.99 8.77 12.49
CA SER A 19 -3.37 9.82 13.27
C SER A 19 -2.47 10.66 12.35
N LYS A 20 -2.55 11.97 12.49
CA LYS A 20 -1.60 12.89 11.87
C LYS A 20 -0.48 13.22 12.85
N LYS A 21 0.76 13.13 12.39
CA LYS A 21 1.94 13.51 13.16
C LYS A 21 2.33 14.92 12.80
N LYS A 22 2.28 15.82 13.77
CA LYS A 22 2.74 17.21 13.63
C LYS A 22 4.10 17.38 14.28
N THR A 23 5.04 18.04 13.59
CA THR A 23 6.31 18.49 14.17
C THR A 23 6.49 19.98 13.95
N HIS A 24 6.85 20.72 15.00
CA HIS A 24 7.27 22.12 15.00
C HIS A 24 6.56 23.05 13.98
N MET A 25 5.22 23.00 13.91
CA MET A 25 4.31 23.73 12.97
C MET A 25 3.95 23.08 11.62
N THR A 26 4.50 21.94 11.24
CA THR A 26 4.16 21.23 9.98
C THR A 26 3.61 19.83 10.24
N ILE A 27 2.50 19.46 9.60
CA ILE A 27 2.05 18.06 9.53
C ILE A 27 3.02 17.35 8.59
N ILE A 28 3.74 16.36 9.12
CA ILE A 28 4.79 15.68 8.36
C ILE A 28 4.30 14.37 7.75
N GLN A 29 3.39 13.67 8.42
CA GLN A 29 3.00 12.30 8.06
C GLN A 29 1.58 12.00 8.54
N TYR A 30 0.83 11.27 7.73
CA TYR A 30 -0.43 10.64 8.11
C TYR A 30 -0.19 9.15 8.22
N PHE A 31 -0.64 8.53 9.32
CA PHE A 31 -0.57 7.09 9.51
C PHE A 31 -1.94 6.58 9.91
N GLY A 32 -2.43 5.53 9.26
CA GLY A 32 -3.68 4.90 9.67
C GLY A 32 -4.24 3.97 8.61
N ILE A 33 -5.56 3.81 8.64
CA ILE A 33 -6.31 2.85 7.85
C ILE A 33 -7.25 3.57 6.89
N ILE A 34 -7.08 3.37 5.58
CA ILE A 34 -8.02 3.80 4.54
C ILE A 34 -8.91 2.62 4.19
N THR A 35 -10.23 2.80 4.25
CA THR A 35 -11.22 1.85 3.77
C THR A 35 -11.88 2.42 2.53
N TRP A 36 -11.75 1.74 1.40
CA TRP A 36 -12.42 2.12 0.16
C TRP A 36 -13.81 1.50 0.08
N PRO A 37 -14.77 2.13 -0.63
CA PRO A 37 -16.11 1.57 -0.85
C PRO A 37 -16.09 0.25 -1.64
N ASP A 38 -15.02 0.00 -2.40
CA ASP A 38 -14.75 -1.27 -3.10
C ASP A 38 -14.43 -2.43 -2.13
N GLY A 39 -14.28 -2.15 -0.83
CA GLY A 39 -13.93 -3.11 0.21
C GLY A 39 -12.43 -3.38 0.35
N LYS A 40 -11.60 -2.66 -0.40
CA LYS A 40 -10.15 -2.61 -0.16
C LYS A 40 -9.87 -1.87 1.14
N GLN A 41 -8.77 -2.25 1.81
CA GLN A 41 -8.30 -1.58 3.01
C GLN A 41 -6.79 -1.38 2.93
N PHE A 42 -6.29 -0.23 3.37
CA PHE A 42 -4.86 0.04 3.43
C PHE A 42 -4.50 0.50 4.82
N GLU A 43 -3.47 -0.10 5.39
CA GLU A 43 -2.93 0.27 6.69
C GLU A 43 -1.48 0.73 6.53
N GLY A 44 -1.19 1.98 6.88
CA GLY A 44 0.17 2.50 6.83
C GLY A 44 0.29 4.01 6.77
N GLU A 45 1.44 4.46 6.29
CA GLU A 45 1.74 5.85 5.99
C GLU A 45 1.06 6.29 4.69
N ILE A 46 0.55 7.51 4.68
CA ILE A 46 -0.24 8.10 3.60
C ILE A 46 0.29 9.51 3.33
N TYR A 47 0.25 9.92 2.07
CA TYR A 47 0.55 11.29 1.65
C TYR A 47 -0.57 12.26 2.05
N ASP A 48 -0.26 13.55 2.04
CA ASP A 48 -1.26 14.62 2.31
C ASP A 48 -2.42 14.61 1.30
N ASN A 49 -2.17 14.13 0.09
CA ASN A 49 -3.19 13.96 -0.95
C ASN A 49 -4.12 12.73 -0.72
N GLY A 50 -3.85 11.92 0.32
CA GLY A 50 -4.62 10.71 0.62
C GLY A 50 -4.16 9.46 -0.12
N ASP A 51 -3.13 9.54 -0.96
CA ASP A 51 -2.54 8.36 -1.61
C ASP A 51 -1.69 7.55 -0.62
N PRO A 52 -1.74 6.20 -0.69
CA PRO A 52 -0.89 5.35 0.13
C PRO A 52 0.58 5.67 -0.16
N LYS A 53 1.39 5.72 0.89
CA LYS A 53 2.85 5.97 0.80
C LYS A 53 3.63 4.71 1.12
N LYS A 54 3.32 4.10 2.25
CA LYS A 54 4.02 2.89 2.69
C LYS A 54 3.16 2.11 3.65
N GLY A 55 2.96 0.83 3.39
CA GLY A 55 2.20 -0.03 4.27
C GLY A 55 1.57 -1.19 3.52
N ARG A 56 0.50 -1.72 4.12
CA ARG A 56 -0.16 -2.92 3.68
C ARG A 56 -1.52 -2.62 3.08
N MET A 57 -1.68 -2.84 1.78
CA MET A 57 -2.97 -2.82 1.09
C MET A 57 -3.55 -4.23 1.04
N THR A 58 -4.69 -4.42 1.67
CA THR A 58 -5.50 -5.64 1.58
C THR A 58 -6.58 -5.44 0.53
N PHE A 59 -6.62 -6.34 -0.44
CA PHE A 59 -7.61 -6.36 -1.51
C PHE A 59 -8.82 -7.21 -1.12
N LEU A 60 -9.97 -6.95 -1.74
CA LEU A 60 -11.21 -7.69 -1.51
C LEU A 60 -11.05 -9.21 -1.76
N ASN A 61 -10.19 -9.59 -2.69
CA ASN A 61 -9.89 -10.99 -3.01
C ASN A 61 -9.19 -11.75 -1.86
N GLY A 62 -8.70 -11.04 -0.83
CA GLY A 62 -7.91 -11.56 0.27
C GLY A 62 -6.39 -11.52 0.01
N ASP A 63 -5.98 -11.07 -1.17
CA ASP A 63 -4.60 -10.75 -1.46
C ASP A 63 -4.17 -9.51 -0.66
N TYR A 64 -2.91 -9.41 -0.31
CA TYR A 64 -2.37 -8.19 0.28
C TYR A 64 -1.01 -7.83 -0.29
N PHE A 65 -0.78 -6.54 -0.50
CA PHE A 65 0.48 -5.97 -0.92
C PHE A 65 1.09 -5.19 0.25
N ASP A 66 2.28 -5.58 0.70
CA ASP A 66 3.04 -4.88 1.74
C ASP A 66 4.27 -4.23 1.09
N GLY A 67 4.31 -2.91 1.08
CA GLY A 67 5.33 -2.21 0.31
C GLY A 67 5.30 -0.68 0.43
N THR A 68 6.13 -0.06 -0.39
CA THR A 68 6.18 1.39 -0.59
C THR A 68 5.51 1.69 -1.93
N TYR A 69 4.64 2.68 -1.91
CA TYR A 69 3.85 3.09 -3.07
C TYR A 69 4.43 4.39 -3.60
N SER A 70 4.63 4.45 -4.90
CA SER A 70 5.07 5.68 -5.55
C SER A 70 3.89 6.65 -5.67
N ASP A 71 4.12 7.92 -5.34
CA ASP A 71 3.16 9.01 -5.57
C ASP A 71 2.81 9.18 -7.07
N ASP A 72 3.74 8.78 -7.94
CA ASP A 72 3.59 8.94 -9.39
C ASP A 72 2.82 7.76 -10.03
N ARG A 73 1.52 7.96 -10.30
CA ARG A 73 0.66 6.91 -10.90
C ARG A 73 1.04 6.45 -12.31
N TRP A 74 1.96 7.14 -13.02
CA TRP A 74 2.29 6.85 -14.42
C TRP A 74 3.70 6.29 -14.63
N THR A 75 4.66 6.74 -13.83
CA THR A 75 6.06 6.30 -13.86
C THR A 75 6.48 5.59 -12.59
N GLY A 76 5.63 5.62 -11.56
CA GLY A 76 5.89 4.99 -10.27
C GLY A 76 6.06 3.49 -10.36
N GLU A 77 7.12 3.03 -9.73
CA GLU A 77 7.36 1.64 -9.39
C GLU A 77 7.05 1.51 -7.89
N ASP A 78 6.09 0.64 -7.55
CA ASP A 78 5.78 0.27 -6.17
C ASP A 78 6.70 -0.88 -5.77
N GLU A 79 7.42 -0.77 -4.67
CA GLU A 79 8.35 -1.81 -4.24
C GLU A 79 7.78 -2.53 -3.02
N GLY A 80 7.66 -3.86 -3.10
CA GLY A 80 7.08 -4.61 -2.00
C GLY A 80 6.89 -6.08 -2.24
N ILE A 81 5.95 -6.62 -1.47
CA ILE A 81 5.63 -8.03 -1.38
C ILE A 81 4.12 -8.18 -1.61
N LEU A 82 3.72 -8.74 -2.75
CA LEU A 82 2.35 -9.14 -3.01
C LEU A 82 2.16 -10.58 -2.54
N GLN A 83 1.42 -10.78 -1.46
CA GLN A 83 0.98 -12.09 -1.02
C GLN A 83 -0.42 -12.35 -1.55
N CYS A 84 -0.55 -13.38 -2.38
CA CYS A 84 -1.83 -13.83 -2.86
C CYS A 84 -2.48 -14.76 -1.82
N LYS A 85 -3.82 -14.74 -1.77
CA LYS A 85 -4.63 -15.64 -0.93
C LYS A 85 -4.35 -17.11 -1.22
N ASN A 86 -3.95 -17.42 -2.46
CA ASN A 86 -3.60 -18.77 -2.90
C ASN A 86 -2.28 -19.30 -2.30
N GLY A 87 -1.52 -18.46 -1.60
CA GLY A 87 -0.22 -18.79 -0.99
C GLY A 87 0.97 -18.32 -1.83
N ASP A 88 0.76 -17.98 -3.09
CA ASP A 88 1.77 -17.38 -3.95
C ASP A 88 2.23 -16.02 -3.41
N LYS A 89 3.52 -15.73 -3.51
CA LYS A 89 4.14 -14.51 -3.01
C LYS A 89 5.03 -13.92 -4.10
N GLN A 90 4.87 -12.65 -4.41
CA GLN A 90 5.68 -11.96 -5.41
C GLN A 90 6.46 -10.86 -4.70
N VAL A 91 7.76 -10.81 -4.87
CA VAL A 91 8.64 -9.84 -4.20
C VAL A 91 9.42 -9.07 -5.24
N GLY A 92 9.31 -7.73 -5.21
CA GLY A 92 10.05 -6.87 -6.12
C GLY A 92 9.33 -5.56 -6.40
N LYS A 93 9.58 -5.03 -7.60
CA LYS A 93 8.99 -3.82 -8.15
C LYS A 93 7.75 -4.14 -8.96
N PHE A 94 6.70 -3.37 -8.71
CA PHE A 94 5.40 -3.47 -9.34
C PHE A 94 5.11 -2.18 -10.08
N ARG A 95 4.68 -2.27 -11.32
CA ARG A 95 4.24 -1.11 -12.11
C ARG A 95 2.80 -1.33 -12.52
N MET A 96 1.93 -0.39 -12.17
CA MET A 96 0.48 -0.50 -12.43
C MET A 96 -0.12 -1.83 -11.94
N GLY A 97 0.35 -2.32 -10.78
CA GLY A 97 -0.09 -3.59 -10.18
C GLY A 97 0.51 -4.87 -10.79
N ASN A 98 1.41 -4.77 -11.77
CA ASN A 98 2.10 -5.92 -12.37
C ASN A 98 3.56 -5.95 -11.91
N LEU A 99 4.07 -7.13 -11.53
CA LEU A 99 5.49 -7.30 -11.19
C LEU A 99 6.35 -7.04 -12.44
N CYS A 100 7.18 -5.99 -12.40
CA CYS A 100 8.14 -5.66 -13.45
C CYS A 100 9.53 -6.23 -13.16
N ASP A 101 9.98 -6.17 -11.91
CA ASP A 101 11.31 -6.67 -11.54
C ASP A 101 11.19 -7.41 -10.20
N GLY A 102 11.50 -8.70 -10.17
CA GLY A 102 11.45 -9.44 -8.91
C GLY A 102 11.38 -10.94 -9.04
N ILE A 103 11.02 -11.58 -7.93
CA ILE A 103 10.93 -13.04 -7.82
C ILE A 103 9.53 -13.42 -7.37
N LYS A 104 8.92 -14.34 -8.10
CA LYS A 104 7.69 -15.01 -7.68
C LYS A 104 8.04 -16.25 -6.89
N TYR A 105 7.30 -16.50 -5.83
CA TYR A 105 7.39 -17.67 -4.96
C TYR A 105 6.03 -18.35 -4.97
N PHE A 106 6.01 -19.66 -5.14
CA PHE A 106 4.79 -20.44 -5.01
C PHE A 106 4.38 -20.60 -3.54
N ALA A 107 3.14 -21.05 -3.33
CA ALA A 107 2.66 -21.46 -2.00
C ALA A 107 3.56 -22.50 -1.29
N ASP A 108 4.33 -23.30 -2.04
CA ASP A 108 5.33 -24.25 -1.52
C ASP A 108 6.64 -23.56 -1.04
N GLY A 109 6.78 -22.24 -1.24
CA GLY A 109 7.97 -21.46 -0.90
C GLY A 109 9.10 -21.56 -1.93
N ARG A 110 8.92 -22.34 -3.01
CA ARG A 110 9.87 -22.41 -4.12
C ARG A 110 9.79 -21.15 -4.99
N PRO A 111 10.91 -20.58 -5.43
CA PRO A 111 10.88 -19.53 -6.45
C PRO A 111 10.39 -20.13 -7.78
N ASP A 112 9.41 -19.49 -8.39
CA ASP A 112 8.82 -19.80 -9.69
C ASP A 112 9.74 -19.32 -10.82
N GLU A 113 9.97 -18.00 -10.88
CA GLU A 113 10.80 -17.36 -11.89
C GLU A 113 11.29 -16.00 -11.42
N LEU A 114 12.48 -15.60 -11.92
CA LEU A 114 12.99 -14.24 -11.83
C LEU A 114 12.36 -13.46 -12.98
N VAL A 115 11.40 -12.60 -12.67
CA VAL A 115 10.76 -11.73 -13.67
C VAL A 115 11.64 -10.49 -13.77
N LEU A 116 12.47 -10.44 -14.82
CA LEU A 116 13.17 -9.24 -15.27
C LEU A 116 12.47 -8.76 -16.54
N TYR A 117 11.82 -7.60 -16.49
CA TYR A 117 11.12 -7.00 -17.63
C TYR A 117 11.79 -5.71 -18.12
#